data_AF-A0A8H4ASX5-F1
#
_entry.id   AF-A0A8H4ASX5-F1
#
_cell.length_a   1.000
_cell.length_b   1.000
_cell.length_c   1.000
_cell.angle_alpha   90.00
_cell.angle_beta   90.00
_cell.angle_gamma   90.00
#
_symmetry.space_group_name_H-M   'P 1'
#
loop_
_entity.id
_entity.type
_entity.pdbx_description
1 polymer ?
#
loop_
_entity_poly.entity_id
_entity_poly.type
_entity_poly.pdbx_seq_one_letter_code
_entity_poly.pdbx_strand_id
1 'polypeptide(L)'
;MVQIPLLLSQISCLIITEYDQTGQEQGSRVFSVDNVDSNDYFYLGDNYFAQEGFYYSIQFFIGQPSDDHSTCWGYRTISTPYLPNLLEDPWMIGLQYFTVQIKAQVVPNASCISMLSIYEYTPYWERWDVIIDTIDPDGYFQLPDPVWAYLGAKHSFAEYEAARIDPNTGNFLGCSEQVLAFSSSLETDITTDPWAITFG
;
A
#
# COMPACT_ATOMS: atom_id res chain seq x y z
N MET A 1 -11.22 3.22 14.36
CA MET A 1 -9.75 3.08 14.40
C MET A 1 -9.25 2.97 12.99
N VAL A 2 -8.03 3.43 12.74
CA VAL A 2 -7.37 3.33 11.42
C VAL A 2 -6.02 2.68 11.63
N GLN A 3 -5.73 1.61 10.91
CA GLN A 3 -4.42 0.97 10.94
C GLN A 3 -3.42 1.82 10.15
N ILE A 4 -2.31 2.16 10.77
CA ILE A 4 -1.23 2.96 10.19
C ILE A 4 -0.32 2.04 9.38
N PRO A 5 -0.02 2.37 8.11
CA PRO A 5 0.84 1.54 7.30
C PRO A 5 2.28 1.53 7.82
N LEU A 6 2.76 0.32 8.17
CA LEU A 6 4.05 0.01 8.80
C LEU A 6 5.29 0.58 8.09
N LEU A 7 5.21 0.81 6.78
CA LEU A 7 6.34 1.37 6.01
C LEU A 7 6.68 2.81 6.38
N LEU A 8 5.83 3.47 7.17
CA LEU A 8 5.96 4.88 7.47
C LEU A 8 5.79 5.09 8.98
N SER A 9 6.76 4.64 9.77
CA SER A 9 6.93 4.99 11.19
C SER A 9 7.04 6.51 11.47
N GLN A 10 6.96 7.32 10.42
CA GLN A 10 6.99 8.77 10.42
C GLN A 10 5.62 9.40 10.17
N ILE A 11 4.56 8.62 9.94
CA ILE A 11 3.19 9.16 9.86
C ILE A 11 2.84 9.73 11.24
N SER A 12 2.64 11.04 11.29
CA SER A 12 2.28 11.75 12.52
C SER A 12 1.02 12.59 12.37
N CYS A 13 0.43 12.64 11.17
CA CYS A 13 -0.82 13.34 10.91
C CYS A 13 -1.64 12.59 9.84
N LEU A 14 -2.95 12.57 10.01
CA LEU A 14 -3.87 12.07 8.99
C LEU A 14 -5.07 12.99 8.83
N ILE A 15 -5.61 13.04 7.61
CA ILE A 15 -6.86 13.72 7.28
C ILE A 15 -7.84 12.64 6.82
N ILE A 16 -9.00 12.58 7.46
CA ILE A 16 -10.12 11.75 6.99
C ILE A 16 -11.14 12.67 6.34
N THR A 17 -11.49 12.38 5.09
CA THR A 17 -12.52 13.12 4.35
C THR A 17 -13.72 12.21 4.09
N GLU A 18 -14.91 12.75 4.32
CA GLU A 18 -16.21 12.08 4.20
C GLU A 18 -16.88 12.54 2.91
N TYR A 19 -17.39 11.57 2.14
CA TYR A 19 -18.09 11.81 0.88
C TYR A 19 -19.48 11.18 0.93
N ASP A 20 -20.47 11.83 0.34
CA ASP A 20 -21.79 11.22 0.17
C ASP A 20 -21.81 10.17 -0.95
N GLN A 21 -22.97 9.55 -1.18
CA GLN A 21 -23.14 8.54 -2.23
C GLN A 21 -22.94 9.06 -3.66
N THR A 22 -22.94 10.37 -3.85
CA THR A 22 -22.68 11.01 -5.14
C THR A 22 -21.20 11.35 -5.33
N GLY A 23 -20.37 11.11 -4.32
CA GLY A 23 -18.95 11.45 -4.30
C GLY A 23 -18.66 12.90 -3.91
N GLN A 24 -19.67 13.64 -3.42
CA GLN A 24 -19.47 15.01 -2.96
C GLN A 24 -18.92 15.02 -1.53
N GLU A 25 -17.83 15.76 -1.32
CA GLU A 25 -17.24 15.98 0.00
C GLU A 25 -18.24 16.68 0.93
N GLN A 26 -18.41 16.11 2.13
CA GLN A 26 -19.31 16.61 3.17
C GLN A 26 -18.55 17.19 4.36
N GLY A 27 -17.32 16.72 4.59
CA GLY A 27 -16.45 17.24 5.64
C GLY A 27 -15.12 16.53 5.70
N SER A 28 -14.18 17.14 6.42
CA SER A 28 -12.87 16.54 6.71
C SER A 28 -12.47 16.83 8.15
N ARG A 29 -11.68 15.91 8.72
CA ARG A 29 -11.10 16.07 10.06
C ARG A 29 -9.63 15.67 10.07
N VAL A 30 -8.86 16.40 10.85
CA VAL A 30 -7.41 16.21 11.00
C VAL A 30 -7.12 15.59 12.35
N PHE A 31 -6.21 14.61 12.36
CA PHE A 31 -5.81 13.90 13.56
C PHE A 31 -4.29 13.91 13.71
N SER A 32 -3.84 14.12 14.96
CA SER A 32 -2.45 13.89 15.37
C SER A 32 -2.25 12.42 15.68
N VAL A 33 -1.29 11.75 15.04
CA VAL A 33 -1.01 10.34 15.27
C VAL A 33 0.14 10.23 16.28
N ASP A 34 -0.18 10.01 17.55
CA ASP A 34 0.79 10.00 18.66
C ASP A 34 0.72 8.73 19.54
N ASN A 35 -0.41 8.03 19.55
CA ASN A 35 -0.67 6.85 20.39
C ASN A 35 -1.17 5.66 19.57
N VAL A 36 -0.33 5.15 18.69
CA VAL A 36 -0.60 3.93 17.90
C VAL A 36 -0.44 2.70 18.79
N ASP A 37 -1.40 1.76 18.73
CA ASP A 37 -1.35 0.52 19.51
C ASP A 37 -0.33 -0.50 18.96
N SER A 38 -0.21 -1.67 19.61
CA SER A 38 0.74 -2.72 19.21
C SER A 38 0.40 -3.44 17.91
N ASN A 39 -0.81 -3.25 17.37
CA ASN A 39 -1.26 -3.79 16.09
C ASN A 39 -1.30 -2.69 15.00
N ASP A 40 -0.62 -1.58 15.25
CA ASP A 40 -0.54 -0.39 14.39
C ASP A 40 -1.85 0.38 14.23
N TYR A 41 -2.86 0.15 15.09
CA TYR A 41 -4.09 0.92 15.02
C TYR A 41 -4.00 2.24 15.80
N PHE A 42 -4.40 3.32 15.14
CA PHE A 42 -4.66 4.60 15.76
C PHE A 42 -6.15 4.75 16.11
N TYR A 43 -6.41 5.18 17.34
CA TYR A 43 -7.76 5.45 17.84
C TYR A 43 -8.15 6.90 17.56
N LEU A 44 -9.28 7.10 16.87
CA LEU A 44 -9.75 8.42 16.41
C LEU A 44 -10.51 9.22 17.48
N GLY A 45 -10.56 8.71 18.72
CA GLY A 45 -11.30 9.31 19.82
C GLY A 45 -12.79 8.95 19.83
N ASP A 46 -13.42 9.16 20.98
CA ASP A 46 -14.85 8.87 21.19
C ASP A 46 -15.80 9.82 20.43
N ASN A 47 -15.26 10.87 19.79
CA ASN A 47 -16.06 11.91 19.12
C ASN A 47 -16.03 11.79 17.59
N TYR A 48 -15.37 10.76 17.06
CA TYR A 48 -15.38 10.46 15.63
C TYR A 48 -16.16 9.18 15.37
N PHE A 49 -17.29 9.32 14.67
CA PHE A 49 -18.14 8.21 14.29
C PHE A 49 -18.30 8.21 12.79
N ALA A 50 -18.05 7.07 12.16
CA ALA A 50 -18.47 6.85 10.78
C ALA A 50 -20.00 6.89 10.69
N GLN A 51 -20.49 7.40 9.57
CA GLN A 51 -21.87 7.67 9.28
C GLN A 51 -22.36 6.73 8.18
N GLU A 52 -23.56 6.18 8.37
CA GLU A 52 -24.21 5.36 7.36
C GLU A 52 -24.41 6.13 6.05
N GLY A 53 -24.06 5.49 4.93
CA GLY A 53 -24.22 6.05 3.59
C GLY A 53 -23.07 6.93 3.09
N PHE A 54 -21.96 7.03 3.83
CA PHE A 54 -20.78 7.80 3.42
C PHE A 54 -19.62 6.92 2.96
N TYR A 55 -18.79 7.45 2.07
CA TYR A 55 -17.48 6.90 1.74
C TYR A 55 -16.38 7.73 2.38
N TYR A 56 -15.22 7.11 2.61
CA TYR A 56 -14.10 7.74 3.30
C TYR A 56 -12.86 7.73 2.44
N SER A 57 -12.06 8.80 2.46
CA SER A 57 -10.66 8.75 2.05
C SER A 57 -9.79 9.16 3.22
N ILE A 58 -8.63 8.54 3.33
CA ILE A 58 -7.65 8.84 4.35
C ILE A 58 -6.37 9.29 3.66
N GLN A 59 -5.91 10.48 4.02
CA GLN A 59 -4.62 11.01 3.60
C GLN A 59 -3.67 10.94 4.79
N PHE A 60 -2.51 10.34 4.60
CA PHE A 60 -1.48 10.23 5.64
C PHE A 60 -0.30 11.16 5.32
N PHE A 61 0.26 11.76 6.37
CA PHE A 61 1.30 12.76 6.26
C PHE A 61 2.47 12.47 7.20
N ILE A 62 3.68 12.67 6.67
CA ILE A 62 4.89 12.83 7.47
C ILE A 62 5.01 14.31 7.82
N GLY A 63 4.53 14.64 9.02
CA GLY A 63 4.46 16.01 9.51
C GLY A 63 3.36 16.19 10.56
N GLN A 64 3.24 17.40 11.07
CA GLN A 64 2.42 17.69 12.25
C GLN A 64 1.08 18.32 11.84
N PRO A 65 0.00 18.07 12.58
CA PRO A 65 -1.22 18.86 12.41
C PRO A 65 -0.94 20.35 12.65
N SER A 66 -1.72 21.21 12.02
CA SER A 66 -1.73 22.64 12.35
C SER A 66 -2.23 22.85 13.78
N ASP A 67 -1.79 23.95 14.41
CA ASP A 67 -2.18 24.29 15.79
C ASP A 67 -3.70 24.37 15.98
N ASP A 68 -4.44 24.74 14.92
CA ASP A 68 -5.90 24.81 14.88
C ASP A 68 -6.57 23.52 14.38
N HIS A 69 -5.80 22.47 14.09
CA HIS A 69 -6.25 21.20 13.53
C HIS A 69 -7.06 21.32 12.22
N SER A 70 -6.84 22.38 11.44
CA SER A 70 -7.47 22.57 10.13
C SER A 70 -6.76 21.83 9.00
N THR A 71 -5.47 21.49 9.15
CA THR A 71 -4.69 20.78 8.12
C THR A 71 -3.53 19.98 8.70
N CYS A 72 -2.91 19.12 7.89
CA CYS A 72 -1.60 18.53 8.16
C CYS A 72 -0.51 19.34 7.47
N TRP A 73 0.47 19.83 8.22
CA TRP A 73 1.71 20.38 7.66
C TRP A 73 2.68 19.25 7.32
N GLY A 74 3.41 19.39 6.23
CA GLY A 74 4.46 18.44 5.83
C GLY A 74 4.15 17.74 4.52
N TYR A 75 4.74 16.57 4.33
CA TYR A 75 4.60 15.83 3.08
C TYR A 75 3.43 14.86 3.18
N ARG A 76 2.44 15.03 2.30
CA ARG A 76 1.47 13.98 2.05
C ARG A 76 2.22 12.77 1.54
N THR A 77 2.06 11.63 2.19
CA THR A 77 2.77 10.42 1.80
C THR A 77 1.93 9.57 0.88
N ILE A 78 0.70 9.28 1.31
CA ILE A 78 -0.20 8.33 0.68
C ILE A 78 -1.64 8.80 0.85
N SER A 79 -2.51 8.42 -0.08
CA SER A 79 -3.96 8.59 0.05
C SER A 79 -4.63 7.27 -0.27
N THR A 80 -5.59 6.87 0.54
CA THR A 80 -6.41 5.69 0.23
C THR A 80 -7.35 6.01 -0.92
N PRO A 81 -7.81 5.00 -1.67
CA PRO A 81 -9.00 5.12 -2.50
C PRO A 81 -10.24 5.41 -1.64
N TYR A 82 -11.39 5.61 -2.27
CA TYR A 82 -12.66 5.67 -1.56
C TYR A 82 -12.95 4.34 -0.87
N LEU A 83 -12.86 4.37 0.45
CA LEU A 83 -13.12 3.24 1.32
C LEU A 83 -14.63 3.13 1.57
N PRO A 84 -15.21 1.93 1.47
CA PRO A 84 -16.60 1.71 1.77
C PRO A 84 -16.89 2.01 3.24
N ASN A 85 -18.15 2.31 3.53
CA ASN A 85 -18.59 2.37 4.91
C ASN A 85 -18.55 0.99 5.55
N LEU A 86 -17.75 0.85 6.61
CA LEU A 86 -17.63 -0.38 7.38
C LEU A 86 -18.41 -0.22 8.68
N LEU A 87 -19.74 -0.32 8.64
CA LEU A 87 -20.61 -0.17 9.83
C LEU A 87 -20.41 -1.25 10.92
N GLU A 88 -19.33 -2.02 10.87
CA GLU A 88 -18.96 -2.91 11.95
C GLU A 88 -18.57 -2.05 13.17
N ASP A 89 -19.12 -2.38 14.33
CA ASP A 89 -18.79 -1.73 15.61
C ASP A 89 -17.76 -2.60 16.36
N PRO A 90 -16.57 -2.07 16.71
CA PRO A 90 -16.10 -0.71 16.45
C PRO A 90 -15.73 -0.48 14.99
N TRP A 91 -15.98 0.73 14.48
CA TRP A 91 -15.57 1.12 13.13
C TRP A 91 -14.05 1.02 13.00
N MET A 92 -13.57 0.11 12.16
CA MET A 92 -12.15 -0.18 11.99
C MET A 92 -11.79 -0.26 10.51
N ILE A 93 -10.81 0.54 10.09
CA ILE A 93 -10.19 0.43 8.77
C ILE A 93 -8.81 -0.20 8.97
N GLY A 94 -8.70 -1.48 8.64
CA GLY A 94 -7.42 -2.20 8.57
C GLY A 94 -6.74 -2.10 7.20
N LEU A 95 -5.49 -2.56 7.11
CA LEU A 95 -4.70 -2.49 5.87
C LEU A 95 -5.40 -3.17 4.68
N GLN A 96 -6.17 -4.23 4.94
CA GLN A 96 -6.88 -5.00 3.90
C GLN A 96 -7.81 -4.16 3.02
N TYR A 97 -8.26 -2.99 3.49
CA TYR A 97 -9.13 -2.10 2.72
C TYR A 97 -8.35 -1.21 1.73
N PHE A 98 -7.03 -1.19 1.83
CA PHE A 98 -6.15 -0.38 0.99
C PHE A 98 -4.82 -1.08 0.68
N THR A 99 -4.85 -2.42 0.63
CA THR A 99 -3.77 -3.29 0.13
C THR A 99 -4.36 -4.29 -0.85
N VAL A 100 -3.58 -4.68 -1.86
CA VAL A 100 -3.96 -5.71 -2.82
C VAL A 100 -2.91 -6.81 -2.87
N GLN A 101 -3.32 -8.06 -2.97
CA GLN A 101 -2.39 -9.14 -3.25
C GLN A 101 -1.96 -9.08 -4.71
N ILE A 102 -0.68 -9.36 -5.01
CA ILE A 102 -0.19 -9.35 -6.39
C ILE A 102 0.25 -10.74 -6.80
N LYS A 103 -0.14 -11.15 -8.00
CA LYS A 103 0.44 -12.30 -8.67
C LYS A 103 1.02 -11.92 -10.03
N ALA A 104 2.19 -12.43 -10.37
CA ALA A 104 2.88 -12.13 -11.63
C ALA A 104 3.03 -13.40 -12.47
N GLN A 105 2.76 -13.30 -13.77
CA GLN A 105 2.94 -14.41 -14.70
C GLN A 105 4.43 -14.63 -14.96
N VAL A 106 4.93 -15.81 -14.60
CA VAL A 106 6.36 -16.12 -14.63
C VAL A 106 6.80 -16.50 -16.04
N VAL A 107 7.81 -15.82 -16.58
CA VAL A 107 8.40 -16.17 -17.88
C VAL A 107 9.37 -17.35 -17.77
N PRO A 108 9.57 -18.14 -18.84
CA PRO A 108 10.50 -19.25 -18.80
C PRO A 108 11.90 -18.84 -18.33
N ASN A 109 12.48 -19.64 -17.44
CA ASN A 109 13.80 -19.45 -16.81
C ASN A 109 13.91 -18.31 -15.79
N ALA A 110 12.82 -17.60 -15.45
CA ALA A 110 12.85 -16.67 -14.34
C ALA A 110 12.95 -17.41 -13.01
N SER A 111 13.83 -16.92 -12.12
CA SER A 111 14.01 -17.45 -10.77
C SER A 111 13.87 -16.40 -9.67
N CYS A 112 13.75 -15.12 -10.05
CA CYS A 112 13.65 -14.01 -9.13
C CYS A 112 12.80 -12.90 -9.74
N ILE A 113 11.97 -12.25 -8.92
CA ILE A 113 11.17 -11.08 -9.30
C ILE A 113 11.52 -9.90 -8.41
N SER A 114 11.72 -8.74 -9.02
CA SER A 114 11.83 -7.46 -8.33
C SER A 114 10.59 -6.63 -8.58
N MET A 115 10.11 -5.96 -7.54
CA MET A 115 9.11 -4.90 -7.62
C MET A 115 9.71 -3.60 -7.12
N LEU A 116 9.52 -2.52 -7.87
CA LEU A 116 9.81 -1.14 -7.48
C LEU A 116 8.49 -0.37 -7.38
N SER A 117 8.16 0.12 -6.20
CA SER A 117 7.00 0.97 -5.95
C SER A 117 7.42 2.41 -5.75
N ILE A 118 6.75 3.35 -6.43
CA ILE A 118 6.92 4.80 -6.25
C ILE A 118 5.55 5.38 -5.90
N TYR A 119 5.47 6.17 -4.84
CA TYR A 119 4.22 6.75 -4.37
C TYR A 119 4.15 8.25 -4.72
N GLU A 120 3.03 8.67 -5.32
CA GLU A 120 2.85 9.95 -6.04
C GLU A 120 3.38 11.21 -5.31
N TYR A 121 3.28 11.24 -3.98
CA TYR A 121 3.56 12.44 -3.19
C TYR A 121 4.83 12.38 -2.35
N THR A 122 5.62 11.30 -2.46
CA THR A 122 6.91 11.19 -1.76
C THR A 122 8.06 10.74 -2.65
N PRO A 123 9.31 11.16 -2.37
CA PRO A 123 10.50 10.59 -3.00
C PRO A 123 10.81 9.16 -2.49
N TYR A 124 9.91 8.55 -1.70
CA TYR A 124 10.05 7.18 -1.23
C TYR A 124 9.77 6.24 -2.39
N TRP A 125 10.81 5.50 -2.75
CA TRP A 125 10.68 4.30 -3.55
C TRP A 125 11.05 3.12 -2.68
N GLU A 126 10.37 2.01 -2.92
CA GLU A 126 10.63 0.77 -2.22
C GLU A 126 10.91 -0.30 -3.25
N ARG A 127 12.01 -1.05 -3.04
CA ARG A 127 12.35 -2.19 -3.87
C ARG A 127 12.28 -3.46 -3.04
N TRP A 128 11.55 -4.42 -3.59
CA TRP A 128 11.40 -5.75 -3.06
C TRP A 128 11.97 -6.71 -4.07
N ASP A 129 12.88 -7.58 -3.64
CA ASP A 129 13.36 -8.68 -4.44
C ASP A 129 12.86 -9.96 -3.78
N VAL A 130 12.38 -10.92 -4.57
CA VAL A 130 11.82 -12.18 -4.07
C VAL A 130 12.23 -13.32 -4.97
N ILE A 131 12.62 -14.44 -4.37
CA ILE A 131 12.90 -15.68 -5.09
C ILE A 131 11.57 -16.31 -5.52
N ILE A 132 11.47 -16.68 -6.79
CA ILE A 132 10.30 -17.41 -7.30
C ILE A 132 10.45 -18.87 -6.87
N ASP A 133 9.54 -19.35 -6.02
CA ASP A 133 9.58 -20.71 -5.49
C ASP A 133 8.45 -21.60 -6.06
N THR A 134 7.21 -21.15 -5.94
CA THR A 134 5.99 -21.93 -6.20
C THR A 134 5.15 -21.20 -7.22
N ILE A 135 5.05 -21.79 -8.41
CA ILE A 135 4.23 -21.27 -9.50
C ILE A 135 2.92 -22.06 -9.51
N ASP A 136 1.81 -21.35 -9.58
CA ASP A 136 0.48 -21.95 -9.70
C ASP A 136 0.28 -22.64 -11.07
N PRO A 137 -0.77 -23.45 -11.25
CA PRO A 137 -1.03 -24.14 -12.52
C PRO A 137 -1.27 -23.22 -13.72
N ASP A 138 -1.63 -21.96 -13.48
CA ASP A 138 -1.87 -20.95 -14.51
C ASP A 138 -0.58 -20.18 -14.87
N GLY A 139 0.55 -20.52 -14.24
CA GLY A 139 1.86 -19.94 -14.52
C GLY A 139 2.15 -18.67 -13.71
N TYR A 140 1.39 -18.39 -12.64
CA TYR A 140 1.59 -17.21 -11.81
C TYR A 140 2.33 -17.53 -10.51
N PHE A 141 3.18 -16.61 -10.08
CA PHE A 141 3.78 -16.57 -8.76
C PHE A 141 3.09 -15.50 -7.91
N GLN A 142 2.69 -15.88 -6.69
CA GLN A 142 2.09 -14.96 -5.71
C GLN A 142 3.20 -14.22 -4.97
N LEU A 143 3.21 -12.89 -5.01
CA LEU A 143 4.16 -12.12 -4.21
C LEU A 143 3.84 -12.28 -2.71
N PRO A 144 4.87 -12.34 -1.84
CA PRO A 144 4.73 -12.74 -0.44
C PRO A 144 3.97 -11.72 0.42
N ASP A 145 4.10 -10.44 0.11
CA ASP A 145 3.45 -9.36 0.83
C ASP A 145 2.49 -8.59 -0.08
N PRO A 146 1.30 -8.24 0.43
CA PRO A 146 0.37 -7.41 -0.33
C PRO A 146 0.97 -6.03 -0.53
N VAL A 147 0.65 -5.43 -1.66
CA VAL A 147 1.15 -4.10 -2.03
C VAL A 147 0.10 -3.06 -1.71
N TRP A 148 0.57 -1.94 -1.21
CA TRP A 148 -0.30 -0.84 -0.84
C TRP A 148 -0.98 -0.21 -2.05
N ALA A 149 -2.30 -0.22 -2.01
CA ALA A 149 -3.20 0.20 -3.07
C ALA A 149 -3.49 1.70 -2.98
N TYR A 150 -2.45 2.52 -2.86
CA TYR A 150 -2.58 3.95 -2.70
C TYR A 150 -2.87 4.66 -4.03
N LEU A 151 -3.67 5.72 -3.97
CA LEU A 151 -3.89 6.59 -5.13
C LEU A 151 -2.55 7.14 -5.64
N GLY A 152 -2.33 6.98 -6.95
CA GLY A 152 -1.14 7.44 -7.66
C GLY A 152 0.13 6.61 -7.41
N ALA A 153 0.05 5.48 -6.70
CA ALA A 153 1.15 4.53 -6.63
C ALA A 153 1.45 3.96 -8.03
N LYS A 154 2.74 3.88 -8.36
CA LYS A 154 3.22 3.30 -9.61
C LYS A 154 4.20 2.18 -9.30
N HIS A 155 3.94 1.03 -9.91
CA HIS A 155 4.73 -0.18 -9.71
C HIS A 155 5.45 -0.54 -10.99
N SER A 156 6.70 -0.96 -10.86
CA SER A 156 7.47 -1.57 -11.93
C SER A 156 7.92 -2.95 -11.48
N PHE A 157 7.80 -3.93 -12.35
CA PHE A 157 8.13 -5.32 -12.10
C PHE A 157 9.20 -5.76 -13.08
N ALA A 158 10.16 -6.55 -12.61
CA ALA A 158 11.22 -7.13 -13.42
C ALA A 158 11.46 -8.58 -13.00
N GLU A 159 11.47 -9.51 -13.95
CA GLU A 159 11.87 -10.89 -13.70
C GLU A 159 13.30 -11.11 -14.16
N TYR A 160 14.04 -11.91 -13.40
CA TYR A 160 15.46 -12.13 -13.58
C TYR A 160 15.77 -13.62 -13.70
N GLU A 161 16.80 -13.93 -14.47
CA GLU A 161 17.32 -15.29 -14.64
C GLU A 161 17.82 -15.90 -13.33
N ALA A 162 18.41 -15.09 -12.44
CA ALA A 162 19.02 -15.56 -11.21
C ALA A 162 18.68 -14.73 -9.96
N ALA A 163 18.47 -15.43 -8.84
CA ALA A 163 18.57 -14.87 -7.49
C ALA A 163 20.03 -14.91 -7.01
N ARG A 164 20.53 -13.79 -6.47
CA ARG A 164 21.86 -13.73 -5.88
C ARG A 164 21.81 -14.22 -4.44
N ILE A 165 22.61 -15.24 -4.13
CA ILE A 165 22.75 -15.80 -2.78
C ILE A 165 24.20 -15.58 -2.32
N ASP A 166 24.40 -15.15 -1.07
CA ASP A 166 25.72 -15.09 -0.46
C ASP A 166 26.26 -16.53 -0.30
N PRO A 167 27.39 -16.88 -0.92
CA PRO A 167 27.91 -18.25 -0.88
C PRO A 167 28.40 -18.68 0.50
N ASN A 168 28.66 -17.74 1.42
CA ASN A 168 29.15 -18.04 2.76
C ASN A 168 28.01 -18.20 3.78
N THR A 169 26.94 -17.42 3.61
CA THR A 169 25.83 -17.37 4.58
C THR A 169 24.56 -18.03 4.08
N GLY A 170 24.41 -18.23 2.77
CA GLY A 170 23.16 -18.68 2.15
C GLY A 170 22.08 -17.60 2.10
N ASN A 171 22.40 -16.36 2.50
CA ASN A 171 21.44 -15.28 2.56
C ASN A 171 21.11 -14.75 1.16
N PHE A 172 19.84 -14.43 0.94
CA PHE A 172 19.39 -13.78 -0.28
C PHE A 172 19.88 -12.33 -0.34
N LEU A 173 20.45 -11.95 -1.48
CA LEU A 173 21.06 -10.64 -1.73
C LEU A 173 20.31 -9.82 -2.79
N GLY A 174 19.25 -10.36 -3.37
CA GLY A 174 18.44 -9.70 -4.41
C GLY A 174 18.46 -10.41 -5.75
N CYS A 175 17.70 -9.87 -6.71
CA CYS A 175 17.66 -10.39 -8.08
C CYS A 175 18.84 -9.87 -8.91
N SER A 176 19.37 -10.71 -9.80
CA SER A 176 20.62 -10.42 -10.53
C SER A 176 20.66 -11.03 -11.93
N GLU A 177 21.76 -10.80 -12.64
CA GLU A 177 22.02 -11.26 -14.02
C GLU A 177 21.11 -10.59 -15.06
N GLN A 178 20.49 -11.36 -15.93
CA GLN A 178 19.70 -10.85 -17.05
C GLN A 178 18.25 -10.60 -16.63
N VAL A 179 17.73 -9.41 -17.00
CA VAL A 179 16.28 -9.14 -16.97
C VAL A 179 15.64 -9.92 -18.12
N LEU A 180 14.73 -10.83 -17.78
CA LEU A 180 13.99 -11.66 -18.74
C LEU A 180 12.67 -11.03 -19.15
N ALA A 181 12.02 -10.29 -18.23
CA ALA A 181 10.76 -9.62 -18.48
C ALA A 181 10.66 -8.34 -17.66
N PHE A 182 9.95 -7.33 -18.17
CA PHE A 182 9.81 -6.04 -17.51
C PHE A 182 8.46 -5.38 -17.80
N SER A 183 7.84 -4.82 -16.77
CA SER A 183 6.65 -3.97 -16.89
C SER A 183 6.84 -2.75 -16.01
N SER A 184 6.52 -1.55 -16.50
CA SER A 184 6.76 -0.30 -15.78
C SER A 184 5.52 0.55 -15.65
N SER A 185 5.46 1.30 -14.55
CA SER A 185 4.46 2.35 -14.32
C SER A 185 3.01 1.85 -14.34
N LEU A 186 2.79 0.66 -13.77
CA LEU A 186 1.46 0.14 -13.53
C LEU A 186 0.83 0.84 -12.32
N GLU A 187 -0.35 1.40 -12.50
CA GLU A 187 -1.17 1.92 -11.40
C GLU A 187 -1.84 0.74 -10.69
N THR A 188 -1.94 0.80 -9.36
CA THR A 188 -2.53 -0.31 -8.59
C THR A 188 -4.00 -0.52 -8.96
N ASP A 189 -4.35 -1.73 -9.38
CA ASP A 189 -5.76 -2.11 -9.55
C ASP A 189 -6.31 -2.67 -8.23
N ILE A 190 -6.98 -1.81 -7.49
CA ILE A 190 -7.61 -2.14 -6.20
C ILE A 190 -8.90 -2.95 -6.35
N THR A 191 -9.43 -3.05 -7.57
CA THR A 191 -10.72 -3.71 -7.86
C THR A 191 -10.55 -5.21 -8.14
N THR A 192 -9.32 -5.65 -8.36
CA THR A 192 -8.95 -7.03 -8.65
C THR A 192 -7.99 -7.54 -7.60
N ASP A 193 -8.43 -8.48 -6.76
CA ASP A 193 -7.60 -9.09 -5.71
C ASP A 193 -7.61 -10.64 -5.86
N PRO A 194 -6.48 -11.30 -6.19
CA PRO A 194 -5.16 -10.71 -6.42
C PRO A 194 -5.05 -10.01 -7.79
N TRP A 195 -4.35 -8.88 -7.82
CA TRP A 195 -4.01 -8.14 -9.03
C TRP A 195 -3.00 -8.93 -9.87
N ALA A 196 -3.43 -9.34 -11.07
CA ALA A 196 -2.61 -10.15 -11.97
C ALA A 196 -1.75 -9.28 -12.89
N ILE A 197 -0.43 -9.46 -12.81
CA ILE A 197 0.56 -8.81 -13.67
C ILE A 197 0.97 -9.76 -14.79
N THR A 198 0.93 -9.26 -16.01
CA THR A 198 1.49 -9.93 -17.19
C THR A 198 2.59 -9.06 -17.79
N PHE A 199 3.65 -9.69 -18.26
CA PHE A 199 4.73 -9.00 -18.95
C PHE A 199 4.48 -9.00 -20.46
N GLY A 200 4.73 -7.85 -21.10
CA GLY A 200 4.56 -7.64 -22.55
C GLY A 200 5.84 -7.83 -23.35
#